data_AF-A0A1G7NE31-F1
#
_entry.id   AF-A0A1G7NE31-F1
#
_cell.length_a   1.000
_cell.length_b   1.000
_cell.length_c   1.000
_cell.angle_alpha   90.00
_cell.angle_beta   90.00
_cell.angle_gamma   90.00
#
_symmetry.space_group_name_H-M   'P 1'
#
loop_
_entity.id
_entity.type
_entity.pdbx_description
1 polymer ?
#
loop_
_entity_poly.entity_id
_entity_poly.type
_entity_poly.pdbx_seq_one_letter_code
_entity_poly.pdbx_strand_id
1 'polypeptide(L)'
;EKVVSKSERQTVRGCNAPKVLPWVHIAISNAKSLFTDMYHGIKEEFLQEYLNEFCYKFNRKYFGDRMFDRLVIAAVSYKPTFEHKLYNGRANCG
;
A
#
# COMPACT_ATOMS: atom_id res chain seq x y z
N GLU A 1 9.70 -3.79 15.23
CA GLU A 1 9.51 -3.86 13.77
C GLU A 1 10.90 -4.08 13.17
N LYS A 2 11.16 -5.18 12.45
CA LYS A 2 12.45 -5.34 11.78
C LYS A 2 12.42 -4.40 10.57
N VAL A 3 12.80 -3.15 10.79
CA VAL A 3 12.92 -2.16 9.72
C VAL A 3 14.16 -2.53 8.93
N VAL A 4 13.96 -2.98 7.68
CA VAL A 4 15.07 -3.21 6.76
C VAL A 4 15.70 -1.85 6.45
N SER A 5 16.91 -1.64 6.94
CA SER A 5 17.63 -0.37 6.83
C SER A 5 18.25 -0.14 5.46
N LYS A 6 18.45 -1.21 4.67
CA LYS A 6 19.06 -1.15 3.33
C LYS A 6 18.53 -2.27 2.44
N SER A 7 18.03 -1.91 1.26
CA SER A 7 17.63 -2.86 0.20
C SER A 7 18.58 -2.69 -0.98
N GLU A 8 19.51 -3.62 -1.16
CA GLU A 8 20.40 -3.67 -2.32
C GLU A 8 19.81 -4.56 -3.41
N ARG A 9 19.91 -4.12 -4.68
CA ARG A 9 19.45 -4.93 -5.82
C ARG A 9 20.39 -6.11 -6.03
N GLN A 10 19.86 -7.32 -5.91
CA GLN A 10 20.57 -8.55 -6.26
C GLN A 10 19.87 -9.24 -7.44
N THR A 11 20.63 -9.58 -8.48
CA THR A 11 20.12 -10.40 -9.59
C THR A 11 20.40 -11.87 -9.28
N VAL A 12 19.33 -12.65 -9.08
CA VAL A 12 19.42 -14.09 -8.76
C VAL A 12 19.07 -14.90 -10.00
N ARG A 13 19.84 -15.97 -10.27
CA ARG A 13 19.49 -16.94 -11.33
C ARG A 13 18.20 -17.68 -10.96
N GLY A 14 17.34 -17.97 -11.93
CA GLY A 14 16.01 -18.57 -11.69
C GLY A 14 16.02 -19.83 -10.81
N CYS A 15 17.01 -20.72 -10.99
CA CYS A 15 17.16 -21.94 -10.18
C CYS A 15 17.41 -21.68 -8.68
N ASN A 16 17.94 -20.51 -8.33
CA ASN A 16 18.21 -20.11 -6.95
C ASN A 16 17.14 -19.20 -6.37
N ALA A 17 16.19 -18.70 -7.18
CA ALA A 17 15.13 -17.80 -6.73
C ALA A 17 14.29 -18.38 -5.56
N PRO A 18 13.89 -19.67 -5.56
CA PRO A 18 13.17 -20.24 -4.43
C PRO A 18 14.00 -20.33 -3.14
N LYS A 19 15.33 -20.42 -3.25
CA LYS A 19 16.23 -20.45 -2.09
C LYS A 19 16.40 -19.07 -1.48
N VAL A 20 16.51 -18.04 -2.33
CA VAL A 20 16.70 -16.65 -1.88
C VAL A 20 15.38 -16.02 -1.41
N LEU A 21 14.27 -16.36 -2.06
CA LEU A 21 12.94 -15.81 -1.79
C LEU A 21 11.93 -16.94 -1.52
N PRO A 22 12.07 -17.67 -0.40
CA PRO A 22 11.23 -18.84 -0.12
C PRO A 22 9.75 -18.51 -0.01
N TRP A 23 9.40 -17.31 0.46
CA TRP A 23 8.01 -16.91 0.71
C TRP A 23 7.30 -16.25 -0.48
N VAL A 24 7.98 -16.09 -1.63
CA VAL A 24 7.45 -15.29 -2.75
C VAL A 24 6.16 -15.91 -3.33
N HIS A 25 6.11 -17.23 -3.45
CA HIS A 25 4.95 -17.93 -4.00
C HIS A 25 3.72 -17.80 -3.09
N ILE A 26 3.90 -17.78 -1.76
CA ILE A 26 2.83 -17.53 -0.78
C ILE A 26 2.35 -16.09 -0.87
N ALA A 27 3.28 -15.13 -0.95
CA ALA A 27 2.92 -13.72 -1.12
C ALA A 27 2.12 -13.48 -2.41
N ILE A 28 2.53 -14.08 -3.53
CA ILE A 28 1.81 -13.98 -4.82
C ILE A 28 0.43 -14.63 -4.72
N SER A 29 0.32 -15.80 -4.09
CA SER A 29 -0.97 -16.48 -3.91
C SER A 29 -1.94 -15.63 -3.09
N ASN A 30 -1.46 -15.03 -1.99
CA ASN A 30 -2.28 -14.16 -1.14
C ASN A 30 -2.70 -12.87 -1.86
N ALA A 31 -1.81 -12.28 -2.67
CA ALA A 31 -2.14 -11.11 -3.47
C ALA A 31 -3.26 -11.42 -4.47
N LYS A 32 -3.20 -12.57 -5.14
CA LYS A 32 -4.25 -13.02 -6.07
C LYS A 32 -5.61 -13.16 -5.36
N SER A 33 -5.66 -13.86 -4.24
CA SER A 33 -6.90 -14.01 -3.46
C SER A 33 -7.46 -12.66 -3.04
N LEU A 34 -6.63 -11.76 -2.49
CA LEU A 34 -7.07 -10.43 -2.07
C LEU A 34 -7.67 -9.62 -3.23
N PHE A 35 -7.05 -9.69 -4.42
CA PHE A 35 -7.55 -8.96 -5.56
C PHE A 35 -8.88 -9.50 -6.08
N THR A 36 -9.04 -10.83 -6.09
CA THR A 36 -10.31 -11.47 -6.48
C THR A 36 -11.43 -11.21 -5.46
N ASP A 37 -11.10 -11.18 -4.17
CA ASP A 37 -12.09 -11.00 -3.10
C ASP A 37 -12.57 -9.55 -2.97
N MET A 38 -11.66 -8.57 -3.11
CA MET A 38 -12.00 -7.16 -2.87
C MET A 38 -12.51 -6.42 -4.11
N TYR A 39 -12.02 -6.75 -5.30
CA TYR A 39 -12.32 -5.98 -6.50
C TYR A 39 -13.13 -6.82 -7.50
N HIS A 40 -14.21 -6.25 -8.02
CA HIS A 40 -15.05 -6.88 -9.05
C HIS A 40 -14.42 -6.89 -10.46
N GLY A 41 -13.09 -6.98 -10.53
CA GLY A 41 -12.30 -6.90 -11.75
C GLY A 41 -11.03 -6.09 -11.54
N ILE A 42 -9.91 -6.59 -12.04
CA ILE A 42 -8.62 -5.91 -12.00
C ILE A 42 -8.47 -5.11 -13.28
N LYS A 43 -8.38 -3.80 -13.15
CA LYS A 43 -8.02 -2.90 -14.25
C LYS A 43 -6.52 -2.64 -14.24
N GLU A 44 -5.89 -2.71 -15.42
CA GLU A 44 -4.45 -2.48 -15.55
C GLU A 44 -4.04 -1.06 -15.12
N GLU A 45 -4.91 -0.07 -15.34
CA GLU A 45 -4.70 1.33 -14.99
C GLU A 45 -4.47 1.57 -13.48
N PHE A 46 -4.92 0.66 -12.62
CA PHE A 46 -4.79 0.76 -11.15
C PHE A 46 -3.90 -0.33 -10.55
N LEU A 47 -3.13 -1.06 -11.37
CA LEU A 47 -2.38 -2.21 -10.90
C LEU A 47 -1.34 -1.85 -9.83
N GLN A 48 -0.71 -0.68 -9.97
CA GLN A 48 0.27 -0.22 -8.99
C GLN A 48 -0.39 0.14 -7.65
N GLU A 49 -1.57 0.74 -7.67
CA GLU A 49 -2.38 1.07 -6.50
C GLU A 49 -2.81 -0.19 -5.76
N TYR A 50 -3.28 -1.22 -6.49
CA TYR A 50 -3.64 -2.51 -5.89
C TYR A 50 -2.42 -3.16 -5.22
N LEU A 51 -1.26 -3.13 -5.86
CA LEU A 51 -0.01 -3.64 -5.29
C LEU A 51 0.44 -2.84 -4.07
N ASN A 52 0.31 -1.51 -4.11
CA ASN A 52 0.62 -0.63 -2.97
C ASN A 52 -0.28 -0.94 -1.79
N GLU A 53 -1.58 -1.15 -2.02
CA GLU A 53 -2.55 -1.53 -0.98
C GLU A 53 -2.22 -2.91 -0.40
N PHE A 54 -1.90 -3.90 -1.26
CA PHE A 54 -1.45 -5.22 -0.80
C PHE A 54 -0.21 -5.12 0.10
N CYS A 55 0.83 -4.41 -0.34
CA CYS A 55 2.05 -4.19 0.43
C CYS A 55 1.76 -3.48 1.77
N TYR A 56 0.88 -2.48 1.75
CA TYR A 56 0.48 -1.76 2.96
C TYR A 56 -0.12 -2.69 4.01
N LYS A 57 -1.07 -3.55 3.61
CA LYS A 57 -1.73 -4.54 4.49
C LYS A 57 -0.77 -5.65 4.91
N PHE A 58 0.00 -6.19 3.96
CA PHE A 58 0.95 -7.29 4.21
C PHE A 58 2.01 -6.89 5.25
N ASN A 59 2.57 -5.69 5.14
CA ASN A 59 3.57 -5.18 6.08
C ASN A 59 2.98 -4.91 7.49
N ARG A 60 1.67 -4.66 7.59
CA ARG A 60 0.98 -4.34 8.85
C ARG A 60 0.27 -5.54 9.50
N LYS A 61 0.28 -6.72 8.87
CA LYS A 61 -0.37 -7.93 9.41
C LYS A 61 0.03 -8.26 10.85
N TYR A 62 1.27 -7.96 11.23
CA TYR A 62 1.81 -8.26 12.57
C TYR A 62 1.74 -7.06 13.53
N PHE A 63 0.95 -6.02 13.23
CA PHE A 63 0.85 -4.85 14.09
C PHE A 63 -0.04 -5.11 15.31
N GLY A 64 -0.93 -6.11 15.25
CA GLY A 64 -1.86 -6.44 16.33
C GLY A 64 -2.70 -5.23 16.73
N ASP A 65 -2.85 -5.02 18.03
CA ASP A 65 -3.68 -3.96 18.62
C ASP A 65 -3.15 -2.54 18.31
N ARG A 66 -1.88 -2.41 17.90
CA ARG A 66 -1.24 -1.11 17.60
C ARG A 66 -1.69 -0.48 16.29
N MET A 67 -2.53 -1.16 15.51
CA MET A 67 -2.98 -0.66 14.21
C MET A 67 -3.87 0.58 14.39
N PHE A 68 -4.73 0.59 15.41
CA PHE A 68 -5.59 1.74 15.72
C PHE A 68 -4.76 2.95 16.14
N ASP A 69 -3.87 2.79 17.11
CA ASP A 69 -3.03 3.89 17.62
C ASP A 69 -2.19 4.53 16.51
N ARG A 70 -1.64 3.72 15.60
CA ARG A 70 -0.88 4.23 14.45
C ARG A 70 -1.73 4.97 13.45
N LEU A 71 -2.99 4.56 13.26
CA LEU A 71 -3.93 5.29 12.42
C LEU A 71 -4.24 6.67 13.03
N VAL A 72 -4.48 6.73 14.35
CA VAL A 72 -4.71 7.98 15.07
C VAL A 72 -3.51 8.92 14.94
N ILE A 73 -2.29 8.40 15.16
CA ILE A 73 -1.06 9.19 15.00
C ILE A 73 -0.93 9.72 13.56
N ALA A 74 -1.18 8.88 12.55
CA ALA A 74 -1.10 9.29 11.15
C ALA A 74 -2.14 10.38 10.80
N ALA A 75 -3.37 10.25 11.30
CA ALA A 75 -4.45 11.21 11.06
C ALA A 75 -4.15 12.57 11.70
N VAL A 76 -3.65 12.58 12.95
CA VAL A 76 -3.33 13.84 13.67
C VAL A 76 -2.04 14.48 13.13
N SER A 77 -1.10 13.68 12.62
CA SER A 77 0.17 14.18 12.08
C SER A 77 0.07 14.64 10.62
N TYR A 78 -0.99 14.24 9.92
CA TYR A 78 -1.20 14.64 8.54
C TYR A 78 -1.54 16.13 8.46
N LYS A 79 -0.70 16.90 7.75
CA LYS A 79 -1.01 18.28 7.42
C LYS A 79 -1.89 18.28 6.16
N PRO A 80 -3.18 18.66 6.26
CA PRO A 80 -4.03 18.73 5.09
C PRO A 80 -3.47 19.77 4.12
N THR A 81 -3.15 19.34 2.90
CA THR A 81 -2.75 20.22 1.80
C THR A 81 -3.95 20.79 1.06
N PHE A 82 -5.17 20.44 1.48
CA PHE A 82 -6.39 21.02 0.93
C PHE A 82 -6.50 22.46 1.41
N GLU A 83 -6.07 23.41 0.57
CA GLU A 83 -6.53 24.77 0.70
C GLU A 83 -8.05 24.74 0.56
N HIS A 84 -8.78 25.05 1.64
CA HIS A 84 -10.19 25.37 1.53
C HIS A 84 -10.30 26.60 0.61
N LYS A 85 -10.43 26.37 -0.70
CA LYS A 85 -11.14 27.33 -1.56
C LYS A 85 -12.56 27.32 -1.03
N LEU A 86 -12.84 28.20 -0.08
CA LEU A 86 -14.20 28.64 0.18
C LEU A 86 -14.73 29.05 -1.19
N TYR A 87 -15.70 28.31 -1.73
CA TYR A 87 -16.49 28.77 -2.87
C TYR A 87 -17.28 29.99 -2.40
N ASN A 88 -16.59 31.12 -2.20
CA ASN A 88 -17.23 32.39 -1.96
C ASN A 88 -17.73 32.84 -3.32
N GLY A 89 -19.01 32.56 -3.58
CA GLY A 89 -19.72 32.98 -4.77
C GLY A 89 -19.67 34.50 -4.89
N ARG A 90 -18.67 35.02 -5.59
CA ARG A 90 -18.79 36.27 -6.31
C ARG A 90 -19.15 35.92 -7.75
N ALA A 91 -20.45 35.77 -7.96
CA ALA A 91 -21.03 35.97 -9.28
C ALA A 91 -20.76 37.42 -9.68
N ASN A 92 -19.62 37.66 -10.32
CA ASN A 92 -19.42 38.87 -11.10
C ASN A 92 -19.99 38.59 -12.48
N CYS A 93 -21.28 38.88 -12.62
CA CYS A 93 -21.89 39.12 -13.91
C CYS A 93 -21.21 40.37 -14.49
N GLY A 94 -20.43 40.18 -15.55
CA GLY A 94 -20.04 41.23 -16.48
C GLY A 94 -20.88 41.11 -17.75
#